data_AF-A0A8X6GPP6-F1
#
_entry.id   AF-A0A8X6GPP6-F1
#
_cell.length_a   1.000
_cell.length_b   1.000
_cell.length_c   1.000
_cell.angle_alpha   90.00
_cell.angle_beta   90.00
_cell.angle_gamma   90.00
#
_symmetry.space_group_name_H-M   'P 1'
#
loop_
_entity.id
_entity.type
_entity.pdbx_description
1 polymer ?
#
loop_
_entity_poly.entity_id
_entity_poly.type
_entity_poly.pdbx_seq_one_letter_code
_entity_poly.pdbx_strand_id
1 'polypeptide(L)'
;KPANILVMGEGPERGRVKIADMGFARLFNSPLKPLADLDPVVVTFWYRAPELLLGARHYTKAIDIWAIGCIFAELLTSEPIFHCRQEDIKTSNPYHHDQLDRIFNVMGFPLGESSSSSSF
;
A
#
# COMPACT_ATOMS: atom_id res chain seq x y z
N LYS A 1 4.82 5.88 0.65
CA LYS A 1 4.84 6.39 2.04
C LYS A 1 5.18 7.89 2.05
N PRO A 2 4.71 8.68 3.03
CA PRO A 2 4.92 10.13 3.09
C PRO A 2 6.39 10.55 3.00
N ALA A 3 7.30 9.81 3.64
CA ALA A 3 8.74 10.07 3.59
C ALA A 3 9.36 10.08 2.18
N ASN A 4 8.67 9.50 1.19
CA ASN A 4 9.12 9.44 -0.20
C ASN A 4 8.45 10.52 -1.08
N ILE A 5 7.68 11.45 -0.51
CA ILE A 5 7.05 12.58 -1.20
C ILE A 5 7.71 13.87 -0.71
N LEU A 6 8.60 14.42 -1.52
CA LEU A 6 9.34 15.64 -1.20
C LEU A 6 8.60 16.87 -1.72
N VAL A 7 8.69 17.97 -0.97
CA VAL A 7 8.21 19.29 -1.39
C VAL A 7 9.41 20.22 -1.48
N MET A 8 9.62 20.82 -2.65
CA MET A 8 10.71 21.76 -2.86
C MET A 8 10.50 23.04 -2.04
N GLY A 9 11.53 23.44 -1.30
CA GLY A 9 11.56 24.66 -0.49
C GLY A 9 11.70 25.94 -1.33
N GLU A 10 12.21 27.00 -0.72
CA GLU A 10 12.37 28.29 -1.41
C GLU A 10 13.25 28.18 -2.67
N GLY A 11 12.86 28.91 -3.73
CA GLY A 11 13.53 28.89 -5.02
C GLY A 11 12.56 28.78 -6.21
N PRO A 12 13.08 28.56 -7.43
CA PRO A 12 12.28 28.53 -8.66
C PRO A 12 11.27 27.36 -8.73
N GLU A 13 11.48 26.32 -7.92
CA GLU A 13 10.58 25.16 -7.85
C GLU A 13 9.73 25.13 -6.58
N ARG A 14 9.61 26.24 -5.84
CA ARG A 14 8.88 26.29 -4.57
C ARG A 14 7.50 25.64 -4.65
N GLY A 15 7.24 24.72 -3.71
CA GLY A 15 5.99 23.98 -3.62
C GLY A 15 5.85 22.83 -4.64
N ARG A 16 6.83 22.60 -5.52
CA ARG A 16 6.80 21.46 -6.44
C ARG A 16 6.97 20.15 -5.67
N VAL A 17 6.07 19.21 -5.91
CA VAL A 17 6.14 17.86 -5.36
C VAL A 17 7.06 16.99 -6.21
N LYS A 18 7.93 16.20 -5.57
CA LYS A 18 8.81 15.21 -6.22
C LYS A 18 8.76 13.88 -5.48
N ILE A 19 8.56 12.78 -6.20
CA ILE A 19 8.64 11.44 -5.64
C ILE A 19 10.11 11.03 -5.58
N ALA A 20 10.55 10.52 -4.44
CA ALA A 20 11.90 10.04 -4.20
C ALA A 20 11.90 8.55 -3.84
N ASP A 21 13.10 7.96 -3.78
CA ASP A 21 13.33 6.57 -3.38
C ASP A 21 12.59 5.53 -4.25
N MET A 22 13.23 5.20 -5.37
CA MET A 22 12.81 4.16 -6.32
C MET A 22 13.44 2.79 -5.99
N GLY A 23 13.93 2.58 -4.77
CA GLY A 23 14.64 1.34 -4.37
C GLY A 23 13.81 0.07 -4.50
N PHE A 24 12.48 0.21 -4.49
CA PHE A 24 11.51 -0.89 -4.67
C PHE A 24 10.79 -0.85 -6.02
N ALA A 25 11.17 0.06 -6.93
CA ALA A 25 10.53 0.16 -8.24
C ALA A 25 10.82 -1.08 -9.09
N ARG A 26 9.80 -1.55 -9.83
CA ARG A 26 9.91 -2.74 -10.69
C ARG A 26 9.48 -2.42 -12.12
N LEU A 27 10.21 -2.95 -13.08
CA LEU A 27 9.80 -2.91 -14.49
C LEU A 27 8.70 -3.95 -14.74
N PHE A 28 7.61 -3.52 -15.37
CA PHE A 28 6.54 -4.38 -15.85
C PHE A 28 6.91 -4.98 -17.20
N ASN A 29 7.92 -5.86 -17.22
CA ASN A 29 8.27 -6.61 -18.41
C ASN A 29 7.50 -7.93 -18.41
N SER A 30 7.08 -8.40 -19.59
CA SER A 30 6.55 -9.75 -19.75
C SER A 30 7.71 -10.73 -19.89
N PRO A 31 7.79 -11.82 -19.09
CA PRO A 31 6.86 -12.22 -18.02
C PRO A 31 7.08 -11.46 -16.72
N LEU A 32 5.99 -11.21 -15.97
CA LEU A 32 6.06 -10.55 -14.66
C LEU A 32 6.89 -11.41 -13.69
N LYS A 33 7.94 -10.82 -13.11
CA LYS A 33 8.76 -11.50 -12.11
C LYS A 33 7.99 -11.59 -10.77
N PRO A 34 7.91 -12.77 -10.14
CA PRO A 34 7.31 -12.93 -8.82
C PRO A 34 7.98 -12.05 -7.75
N LEU A 35 7.22 -11.68 -6.74
CA LEU A 35 7.67 -10.85 -5.61
C LEU A 35 8.70 -11.56 -4.70
N ALA A 36 8.78 -12.90 -4.77
CA ALA A 36 9.24 -13.78 -3.70
C ALA A 36 10.73 -13.78 -3.32
N ASP A 37 11.64 -13.17 -4.10
CA ASP A 37 13.09 -13.39 -3.87
C ASP A 37 13.90 -12.15 -3.46
N LEU A 38 13.32 -10.95 -3.35
CA LEU A 38 14.14 -9.71 -3.30
C LEU A 38 13.81 -8.64 -2.26
N ASP A 39 12.65 -8.66 -1.60
CA ASP A 39 12.31 -7.53 -0.73
C ASP A 39 12.73 -7.80 0.72
N PRO A 40 13.69 -7.04 1.28
CA PRO A 40 13.93 -7.06 2.72
C PRO A 40 12.63 -6.70 3.44
N VAL A 41 12.34 -7.40 4.54
CA VAL A 41 11.16 -7.22 5.38
C VAL A 41 10.97 -5.73 5.69
N VAL A 42 10.10 -5.05 4.93
CA VAL A 42 9.94 -3.60 5.04
C VAL A 42 9.09 -3.29 6.26
N VAL A 43 9.64 -2.44 7.12
CA VAL A 43 9.25 -2.18 8.52
C VAL A 43 8.00 -1.28 8.64
N THR A 44 7.17 -1.11 7.60
CA THR A 44 5.92 -0.31 7.73
C THR A 44 4.84 -0.73 6.73
N PHE A 45 3.82 -1.47 7.18
CA PHE A 45 2.73 -2.00 6.34
C PHE A 45 1.53 -1.06 6.15
N TRP A 46 1.51 0.12 6.78
CA TRP A 46 0.34 1.02 6.77
C TRP A 46 -0.11 1.47 5.38
N TYR A 47 0.80 1.44 4.40
CA TYR A 47 0.54 1.81 3.01
C TYR A 47 0.50 0.60 2.05
N ARG A 48 0.58 -0.63 2.58
CA ARG A 48 0.58 -1.85 1.78
C ARG A 48 -0.85 -2.24 1.41
N ALA A 49 -1.05 -2.58 0.15
CA ALA A 49 -2.35 -2.99 -0.38
C ALA A 49 -2.81 -4.34 0.20
N PRO A 50 -4.12 -4.55 0.40
CA PRO A 50 -4.66 -5.77 1.02
C PRO A 50 -4.31 -7.05 0.24
N GLU A 51 -4.25 -7.00 -1.08
CA GLU A 51 -3.84 -8.14 -1.91
C GLU A 51 -2.40 -8.60 -1.61
N LEU A 52 -1.49 -7.68 -1.28
CA LEU A 52 -0.14 -8.03 -0.86
C LEU A 52 -0.13 -8.66 0.54
N LEU A 53 -0.98 -8.19 1.45
CA LEU A 53 -1.16 -8.77 2.78
C LEU A 53 -1.80 -10.17 2.71
N LEU A 54 -2.57 -10.44 1.65
CA LEU A 54 -3.15 -11.75 1.34
C LEU A 54 -2.22 -12.64 0.49
N GLY A 55 -0.98 -12.22 0.23
CA GLY A 55 0.05 -13.04 -0.42
C GLY A 55 0.09 -12.97 -1.95
N ALA A 56 -0.48 -11.92 -2.57
CA ALA A 56 -0.32 -11.67 -4.00
C ALA A 56 1.17 -11.61 -4.39
N ARG A 57 1.54 -12.39 -5.40
CA ARG A 57 2.94 -12.54 -5.86
C ARG A 57 3.32 -11.60 -6.99
N HIS A 58 2.39 -10.81 -7.50
CA HIS A 58 2.62 -9.91 -8.62
C HIS A 58 2.32 -8.49 -8.19
N TYR A 59 3.30 -7.60 -8.37
CA TYR A 59 3.06 -6.19 -8.21
C TYR A 59 2.15 -5.72 -9.35
N THR A 60 1.20 -4.84 -9.06
CA THR A 60 0.31 -4.22 -10.04
C THR A 60 0.31 -2.72 -9.82
N LYS A 61 -0.11 -1.95 -10.83
CA LYS A 61 -0.26 -0.50 -10.68
C LYS A 61 -1.28 -0.13 -9.59
N ALA A 62 -2.24 -1.01 -9.29
CA ALA A 62 -3.27 -0.78 -8.27
C ALA A 62 -2.67 -0.68 -6.86
N ILE A 63 -1.55 -1.35 -6.61
CA ILE A 63 -0.85 -1.29 -5.31
C ILE A 63 -0.33 0.13 -5.05
N ASP A 64 0.21 0.81 -6.08
CA ASP A 64 0.66 2.19 -5.94
C ASP A 64 -0.52 3.15 -5.71
N ILE A 65 -1.65 2.90 -6.39
CA ILE A 65 -2.89 3.68 -6.19
C ILE A 65 -3.42 3.52 -4.76
N TRP A 66 -3.39 2.32 -4.19
CA TRP A 66 -3.74 2.09 -2.78
C TRP A 66 -2.87 2.92 -1.84
N ALA A 67 -1.54 2.90 -2.04
CA ALA A 67 -0.61 3.67 -1.23
C ALA A 67 -0.85 5.18 -1.35
N ILE A 68 -1.18 5.68 -2.55
CA ILE A 68 -1.57 7.08 -2.76
C ILE A 68 -2.84 7.42 -1.99
N GLY A 69 -3.87 6.55 -2.03
CA GLY A 69 -5.10 6.73 -1.27
C GLY A 69 -4.87 6.82 0.24
N CYS A 70 -4.00 5.95 0.78
CA CYS A 70 -3.59 5.99 2.19
C CYS A 70 -2.92 7.32 2.55
N ILE A 71 -2.00 7.81 1.72
CA ILE A 71 -1.31 9.09 1.92
C ILE A 71 -2.30 10.25 1.85
N PHE A 72 -3.24 10.22 0.89
CA PHE A 72 -4.24 11.26 0.77
C PHE A 72 -5.14 11.33 2.01
N ALA A 73 -5.60 10.18 2.52
CA ALA A 73 -6.36 10.13 3.77
C ALA A 73 -5.55 10.66 4.97
N GLU A 74 -4.27 10.33 5.05
CA GLU A 74 -3.37 10.84 6.09
C GLU A 74 -3.15 12.35 5.99
N LEU A 75 -3.04 12.91 4.78
CA LEU A 75 -2.96 14.35 4.59
C LEU A 75 -4.24 15.09 5.06
N LEU A 76 -5.40 14.45 4.93
CA LEU A 76 -6.68 15.03 5.37
C LEU A 76 -6.88 14.96 6.90
N THR A 77 -6.34 13.93 7.54
CA THR A 77 -6.61 13.61 8.95
C THR A 77 -5.41 13.90 9.86
N SER A 78 -4.23 14.12 9.28
CA SER A 78 -2.93 14.14 9.97
C SER A 78 -2.56 12.84 10.70
N GLU A 79 -3.30 11.75 10.48
CA GLU A 79 -3.07 10.43 11.09
C GLU A 79 -3.05 9.33 10.02
N PRO A 80 -2.16 8.31 10.11
CA PRO A 80 -2.18 7.20 9.17
C PRO A 80 -3.47 6.41 9.30
N ILE A 81 -4.29 6.40 8.24
CA ILE A 81 -5.62 5.76 8.22
C ILE A 81 -5.61 4.30 8.71
N PHE A 82 -4.57 3.54 8.33
CA PHE A 82 -4.37 2.15 8.71
C PHE A 82 -3.17 1.94 9.65
N HIS A 83 -2.97 2.85 10.61
CA HIS A 83 -1.94 2.71 11.64
C HIS A 83 -2.08 1.40 12.43
N CYS A 84 -0.99 0.61 12.48
CA CYS A 84 -0.88 -0.66 13.21
C CYS A 84 0.44 -0.72 13.99
N ARG A 85 0.49 -1.41 15.14
CA ARG A 85 1.68 -1.46 16.01
C ARG A 85 2.79 -2.29 15.35
N GLN A 86 4.06 -1.91 15.57
CA GLN A 86 5.23 -2.56 14.96
C GLN A 86 5.48 -3.99 15.46
N GLU A 87 4.91 -4.38 16.59
CA GLU A 87 5.12 -5.69 17.20
C GLU A 87 4.57 -6.85 16.35
N ASP A 88 3.64 -6.52 15.44
CA ASP A 88 2.91 -7.44 14.55
C ASP A 88 3.71 -7.76 13.24
N ILE A 89 4.91 -7.19 13.11
CA ILE A 89 5.75 -7.17 11.88
C ILE A 89 6.97 -8.10 11.98
N LYS A 90 7.01 -9.01 12.96
CA LYS A 90 8.21 -9.84 13.22
C LYS A 90 8.33 -11.11 12.38
N THR A 91 7.38 -11.38 11.49
CA THR A 91 7.40 -12.60 10.65
C THR A 91 7.65 -12.25 9.19
N SER A 92 8.41 -13.10 8.49
CA SER A 92 8.57 -13.03 7.02
C SER A 92 7.31 -13.48 6.27
N ASN A 93 6.26 -13.87 6.99
CA ASN A 93 4.97 -14.23 6.41
C ASN A 93 4.31 -12.94 5.88
N PRO A 94 3.88 -12.88 4.60
CA PRO A 94 3.15 -11.73 4.08
C PRO A 94 1.81 -11.49 4.78
N TYR A 95 1.27 -12.49 5.48
CA TYR A 95 0.03 -12.41 6.22
C TYR A 95 0.22 -11.69 7.56
N HIS A 96 -0.22 -10.43 7.61
CA HIS A 96 -0.25 -9.61 8.82
C HIS A 96 -1.71 -9.41 9.26
N HIS A 97 -2.15 -10.23 10.21
CA HIS A 97 -3.54 -10.28 10.69
C HIS A 97 -4.03 -8.91 11.18
N ASP A 98 -3.28 -8.28 12.09
CA ASP A 98 -3.68 -7.01 12.71
C ASP A 98 -3.80 -5.86 11.70
N GLN A 99 -2.95 -5.89 10.66
CA GLN A 99 -3.02 -4.91 9.58
C GLN A 99 -4.28 -5.11 8.72
N LEU A 100 -4.66 -6.35 8.42
CA LEU A 100 -5.89 -6.67 7.70
C LEU A 100 -7.12 -6.29 8.53
N ASP A 101 -7.14 -6.65 9.82
CA ASP A 101 -8.21 -6.26 10.75
C ASP A 101 -8.37 -4.75 10.80
N ARG A 102 -7.26 -4.00 10.87
CA ARG A 102 -7.31 -2.53 10.85
C ARG A 102 -7.95 -2.01 9.56
N ILE A 103 -7.60 -2.58 8.40
CA ILE A 103 -8.19 -2.20 7.12
C ILE A 103 -9.70 -2.48 7.13
N PHE A 104 -10.13 -3.67 7.56
CA PHE A 104 -11.55 -4.05 7.58
C PHE A 104 -12.36 -3.24 8.59
N ASN A 105 -11.78 -2.86 9.73
CA ASN A 105 -12.45 -1.99 10.70
C ASN A 105 -12.74 -0.59 10.15
N VAL A 106 -11.90 -0.10 9.23
CA VAL A 106 -12.07 1.23 8.62
C VAL A 106 -12.92 1.17 7.35
N MET A 107 -12.69 0.18 6.48
CA MET A 107 -13.29 0.10 5.14
C MET A 107 -14.55 -0.79 5.09
N GLY A 108 -14.79 -1.59 6.13
CA GLY A 108 -15.72 -2.72 6.09
C GLY A 108 -15.10 -3.98 5.49
N PHE A 109 -15.73 -5.12 5.73
CA PHE A 109 -15.35 -6.39 5.10
C PHE A 109 -15.87 -6.42 3.66
N PRO A 110 -15.07 -6.86 2.67
CA PRO A 110 -15.54 -6.97 1.29
C PRO A 110 -16.65 -8.03 1.22
N LEU A 111 -17.89 -7.59 1.04
CA LEU A 111 -18.98 -8.49 0.67
C LEU A 111 -18.67 -8.96 -0.76
N GLY A 112 -18.41 -10.25 -0.93
CA GLY A 112 -18.37 -10.83 -2.26
C GLY A 112 -19.67 -10.47 -2.96
N GLU A 113 -19.59 -9.90 -4.16
CA GLU A 113 -20.77 -9.68 -4.98
C GLU A 113 -21.51 -11.01 -5.05
N SER A 114 -22.59 -11.13 -4.27
CA SER A 114 -23.59 -12.15 -4.49
C SER A 114 -24.13 -11.81 -5.86
N SER A 115 -23.69 -12.59 -6.85
CA SER A 115 -24.09 -12.48 -8.24
C SER A 115 -25.61 -12.54 -8.26
N SER A 116 -26.22 -11.38 -8.17
CA SER A 116 -27.63 -11.16 -8.43
C SER A 116 -27.71 -11.20 -9.94
N SER A 117 -27.59 -12.41 -10.51
CA SER A 117 -28.11 -12.72 -11.84
C SER A 117 -29.60 -12.46 -11.78
N SER A 118 -29.95 -11.18 -11.89
CA SER A 118 -31.31 -10.71 -12.04
C SER A 118 -31.70 -11.16 -13.43
N SER A 119 -32.47 -12.25 -13.46
CA SER A 119 -33.16 -12.72 -14.64
C SER A 119 -33.98 -11.58 -15.24
N PHE A 120 -33.73 -11.28 -16.51
CA PHE A 120 -34.70 -10.73 -17.45
C PHE A 120 -34.49 -11.40 -18.79
#